data_AF-A0A926XFI5-F1
#
_entry.id   AF-A0A926XFI5-F1
#
_cell.length_a   1.000
_cell.length_b   1.000
_cell.length_c   1.000
_cell.angle_alpha   90.00
_cell.angle_beta   90.00
_cell.angle_gamma   90.00
#
_symmetry.space_group_name_H-M   'P 1'
#
loop_
_entity.id
_entity.type
_entity.pdbx_description
1 polymer ?
#
loop_
_entity_poly.entity_id
_entity_poly.type
_entity_poly.pdbx_seq_one_letter_code
_entity_poly.pdbx_strand_id
1 'polypeptide(L)'
;MGRLAPESSRTIRKQQRPDYRPSPKVPVKLIAGIYFSILLSIFLGVLLLSSGRMTIGGVPLPILMSFLSDDAARNAYLAGEPAALHDRLEVMGIEEQIKEYYRPQISDEAKLDQHIHQILYDRTGYVGAQYEVNPEGVLVLKNR
;
A
#
# COMPACT_ATOMS: atom_id res chain seq x y z
N MET A 1 42.68 37.74 87.98
CA MET A 1 43.14 37.95 86.59
C MET A 1 43.07 36.63 85.85
N GLY A 2 42.51 36.60 84.64
CA GLY A 2 42.40 35.42 83.77
C GLY A 2 40.96 35.08 83.42
N ARG A 3 40.26 35.96 82.69
CA ARG A 3 40.00 35.89 81.23
C ARG A 3 38.94 34.86 80.82
N LEU A 4 37.77 35.41 80.50
CA LEU A 4 36.73 34.90 79.60
C LEU A 4 37.32 34.40 78.27
N ALA A 5 36.74 33.34 77.69
CA ALA A 5 36.34 33.18 76.27
C ALA A 5 35.93 31.69 75.99
N PRO A 6 35.24 31.35 74.87
CA PRO A 6 33.79 31.21 74.86
C PRO A 6 33.32 29.84 74.31
N GLU A 7 31.99 29.65 74.36
CA GLU A 7 31.24 28.56 73.72
C GLU A 7 31.72 28.21 72.32
N SER A 8 32.05 26.93 72.12
CA SER A 8 32.21 26.32 70.81
C SER A 8 30.86 25.76 70.35
N SER A 9 30.08 26.59 69.66
CA SER A 9 28.90 26.13 68.93
C SER A 9 29.33 25.24 67.76
N ARG A 10 29.31 23.93 67.95
CA ARG A 10 29.43 22.95 66.86
C ARG A 10 28.14 22.93 66.04
N THR A 11 28.09 23.75 64.99
CA THR A 11 27.11 23.63 63.91
C THR A 11 27.29 22.29 63.19
N ILE A 12 26.38 21.34 63.44
CA ILE A 12 26.26 20.11 62.64
C ILE A 12 25.73 20.51 61.26
N ARG A 13 26.64 20.59 60.28
CA ARG A 13 26.32 20.77 58.86
C ARG A 13 25.67 19.48 58.36
N LYS A 14 24.34 19.43 58.31
CA LYS A 14 23.60 18.35 57.63
C LYS A 14 24.08 18.26 56.19
N GLN A 15 24.79 17.20 55.83
CA GLN A 15 25.05 16.82 54.44
C GLN A 15 23.71 16.64 53.72
N GLN A 16 23.34 17.60 52.87
CA GLN A 16 22.31 17.43 51.86
C GLN A 16 22.76 16.30 50.93
N ARG A 17 22.08 15.16 51.00
CA ARG A 17 22.24 14.09 50.00
C ARG A 17 21.69 14.62 48.66
N PRO A 18 22.35 14.33 47.53
CA PRO A 18 21.83 14.74 46.23
C PRO A 18 20.46 14.09 46.01
N ASP A 19 19.47 14.91 45.64
CA ASP A 19 18.14 14.44 45.26
C ASP A 19 18.26 13.49 44.07
N TYR A 20 18.16 12.20 44.33
CA TYR A 20 18.04 11.18 43.29
C TYR A 20 16.69 11.37 42.60
N ARG A 21 16.68 12.05 41.44
CA ARG A 21 15.54 12.04 40.52
C ARG A 21 15.55 10.73 39.74
N PRO A 22 14.62 9.80 39.96
CA PRO A 22 14.55 8.58 39.15
C PRO A 22 14.26 8.97 37.70
N SER A 23 15.13 8.54 36.78
CA SER A 23 14.89 8.68 35.34
C SER A 23 13.59 7.96 34.96
N PRO A 24 12.70 8.56 34.16
CA PRO A 24 11.46 7.91 33.76
C PRO A 24 11.78 6.65 32.96
N LYS A 25 11.58 5.48 33.57
CA LYS A 25 11.73 4.19 32.90
C LYS A 25 10.51 4.01 32.00
N VAL A 26 10.71 4.10 30.69
CA VAL A 26 9.66 3.74 29.73
C VAL A 26 9.28 2.28 29.99
N PRO A 27 8.00 1.97 30.25
CA PRO A 27 7.61 0.60 30.58
C PRO A 27 7.88 -0.30 29.38
N VAL A 28 8.62 -1.39 29.59
CA VAL A 28 9.00 -2.35 28.53
C VAL A 28 7.77 -2.87 27.76
N LYS A 29 6.60 -2.93 28.40
CA LYS A 29 5.31 -3.29 27.77
C LYS A 29 4.87 -2.30 26.68
N LEU A 30 5.18 -1.01 26.83
CA LEU A 30 4.89 0.01 25.82
C LEU A 30 5.78 -0.17 24.58
N ILE A 31 7.07 -0.44 24.80
CA ILE A 31 8.03 -0.73 23.72
C ILE A 31 7.62 -2.00 22.97
N ALA A 32 7.28 -3.06 23.69
CA ALA A 32 6.79 -4.31 23.10
C ALA A 32 5.48 -4.11 22.31
N GLY A 33 4.56 -3.26 22.80
CA GLY A 33 3.33 -2.91 22.11
C GLY A 33 3.57 -2.18 20.78
N ILE A 34 4.56 -1.27 20.74
CA ILE A 34 4.95 -0.57 19.50
C ILE A 34 5.49 -1.56 18.48
N TYR A 35 6.42 -2.44 18.88
CA TYR A 35 6.95 -3.45 17.97
C TYR A 35 5.87 -4.41 17.48
N PHE A 36 4.96 -4.85 18.35
CA PHE A 36 3.84 -5.69 17.96
C PHE A 36 2.90 -5.00 16.97
N SER A 37 2.60 -3.71 17.19
CA SER A 37 1.79 -2.90 16.27
C SER A 37 2.42 -2.80 14.88
N ILE A 38 3.73 -2.52 14.81
CA ILE A 38 4.45 -2.45 13.54
C ILE A 38 4.45 -3.81 12.84
N LEU A 39 4.75 -4.88 13.58
CA LEU A 39 4.85 -6.23 13.03
C LEU A 39 3.48 -6.76 12.57
N LEU A 40 2.41 -6.46 13.30
CA LEU A 40 1.04 -6.75 12.90
C LEU A 40 0.65 -6.00 11.63
N SER A 41 1.05 -4.73 11.50
CA SER A 41 0.76 -3.91 10.31
C SER A 41 1.47 -4.45 9.07
N ILE A 42 2.74 -4.84 9.23
CA ILE A 42 3.52 -5.50 8.16
C ILE A 42 2.88 -6.85 7.80
N PHE A 43 2.51 -7.65 8.80
CA PHE A 43 1.88 -8.95 8.57
C PHE A 43 0.54 -8.82 7.83
N LEU A 44 -0.33 -7.90 8.24
CA LEU A 44 -1.60 -7.64 7.56
C LEU A 44 -1.36 -7.13 6.14
N GLY A 45 -0.38 -6.24 5.95
CA GLY A 45 0.03 -5.76 4.63
C GLY A 45 0.45 -6.91 3.73
N VAL A 46 1.40 -7.74 4.17
CA VAL A 46 1.86 -8.93 3.42
C VAL A 46 0.71 -9.87 3.12
N LEU A 47 -0.19 -10.14 4.07
CA LEU A 47 -1.32 -11.04 3.89
C LEU A 47 -2.32 -10.51 2.84
N LEU A 48 -2.59 -9.22 2.85
CA LEU A 48 -3.45 -8.59 1.85
C LEU A 48 -2.80 -8.57 0.46
N LEU A 49 -1.50 -8.22 0.38
CA LEU A 49 -0.73 -8.28 -0.86
C LEU A 49 -0.68 -9.72 -1.41
N SER A 50 -0.42 -10.71 -0.56
CA SER A 50 -0.31 -12.12 -0.96
C SER A 50 -1.65 -12.74 -1.32
N SER A 51 -2.76 -12.22 -0.77
CA SER A 51 -4.10 -12.71 -1.12
C SER A 51 -4.53 -12.32 -2.54
N GLY A 52 -3.78 -11.45 -3.23
CA GLY A 52 -4.14 -10.92 -4.55
C GLY A 52 -5.36 -10.00 -4.53
N ARG A 53 -6.04 -9.82 -3.39
CA ARG A 53 -7.32 -9.10 -3.27
C ARG A 53 -7.23 -7.58 -3.42
N MET A 54 -6.04 -7.05 -3.65
CA MET A 54 -5.83 -5.61 -3.86
C MET A 54 -5.81 -5.30 -5.35
N THR A 55 -6.70 -4.40 -5.75
CA THR A 55 -6.79 -3.86 -7.10
C THR A 55 -6.58 -2.35 -7.08
N ILE A 56 -5.82 -1.81 -8.02
CA ILE A 56 -5.78 -0.36 -8.27
C ILE A 56 -6.61 -0.10 -9.51
N GLY A 57 -7.72 0.61 -9.33
CA GLY A 57 -8.56 1.00 -10.44
C GLY A 57 -9.16 -0.17 -11.23
N GLY A 58 -9.40 -1.30 -10.56
CA GLY A 58 -9.91 -2.53 -11.16
C GLY A 58 -8.83 -3.53 -11.61
N VAL A 59 -7.56 -3.14 -11.68
CA VAL A 59 -6.47 -4.04 -12.08
C VAL A 59 -5.80 -4.64 -10.84
N PRO A 60 -5.69 -5.98 -10.73
CA PRO A 60 -4.95 -6.63 -9.65
C PRO A 60 -3.50 -6.18 -9.57
N LEU A 61 -3.01 -5.92 -8.35
CA LEU A 61 -1.64 -5.42 -8.13
C LEU A 61 -0.54 -6.25 -8.80
N PRO A 62 -0.55 -7.60 -8.77
CA PRO A 62 0.50 -8.38 -9.43
C PRO A 62 0.57 -8.13 -10.94
N ILE A 63 -0.58 -7.94 -11.57
CA ILE A 63 -0.71 -7.67 -13.01
C ILE A 63 -0.26 -6.24 -13.32
N LEU A 64 -0.59 -5.27 -12.45
CA LEU A 64 -0.08 -3.91 -12.59
C LEU A 64 1.45 -3.87 -12.46
N MET A 65 2.02 -4.63 -11.53
CA MET A 65 3.47 -4.70 -11.33
C MET A 65 4.18 -5.38 -12.51
N SER A 66 3.56 -6.40 -13.13
CA SER A 66 4.11 -7.01 -14.34
C SER A 66 4.11 -6.03 -15.50
N PHE A 67 3.03 -5.26 -15.69
CA PHE A 67 2.95 -4.16 -16.65
C PHE A 67 4.03 -3.09 -16.42
N LEU A 68 4.19 -2.61 -15.19
CA LEU A 68 5.17 -1.55 -14.87
C LEU A 68 6.62 -2.00 -15.03
N SER A 69 6.86 -3.30 -14.87
CA SER A 69 8.17 -3.94 -15.05
C SER A 69 8.49 -4.23 -16.52
N ASP A 70 7.52 -4.09 -17.42
CA ASP A 70 7.72 -4.25 -18.86
C ASP A 70 8.04 -2.90 -19.51
N ASP A 71 9.29 -2.72 -19.93
CA ASP A 71 9.75 -1.45 -20.50
C ASP A 71 8.99 -1.09 -21.79
N ALA A 72 8.64 -2.08 -22.62
CA ALA A 72 7.92 -1.83 -23.86
C ALA A 72 6.47 -1.37 -23.60
N ALA A 73 5.77 -2.03 -22.68
CA ALA A 73 4.40 -1.68 -22.31
C ALA A 73 4.35 -0.30 -21.65
N ARG A 74 5.27 -0.03 -20.73
CA ARG A 74 5.37 1.28 -20.07
C ARG A 74 5.69 2.39 -21.08
N ASN A 75 6.63 2.16 -21.98
CA ASN A 75 6.99 3.16 -22.98
C ASN A 75 5.84 3.43 -23.96
N ALA A 76 5.16 2.40 -24.44
CA ALA A 76 4.00 2.56 -25.32
C ALA A 76 2.86 3.34 -24.64
N TYR A 77 2.62 3.08 -23.35
CA TYR A 77 1.66 3.82 -22.54
C TYR A 77 2.06 5.29 -22.37
N LEU A 78 3.32 5.56 -21.99
CA LEU A 78 3.80 6.93 -21.78
C LEU A 78 3.93 7.74 -23.08
N ALA A 79 4.22 7.08 -24.20
CA ALA A 79 4.26 7.67 -25.52
C ALA A 79 2.86 7.94 -26.10
N GLY A 80 1.80 7.40 -25.48
CA GLY A 80 0.43 7.53 -25.98
C GLY A 80 0.22 6.79 -27.31
N GLU A 81 0.87 5.65 -27.50
CA GLU A 81 0.76 4.81 -28.70
C GLU A 81 -0.22 3.65 -28.45
N PRO A 82 -1.53 3.82 -28.67
CA PRO A 82 -2.53 2.84 -28.25
C PRO A 82 -2.41 1.50 -28.97
N ALA A 83 -1.98 1.49 -30.24
CA ALA A 83 -1.77 0.26 -31.00
C ALA A 83 -0.58 -0.55 -30.45
N ALA A 84 0.57 0.10 -30.24
CA ALA A 84 1.75 -0.55 -29.68
C ALA A 84 1.50 -1.03 -28.25
N LEU A 85 0.75 -0.26 -27.46
CA LEU A 85 0.33 -0.65 -26.12
C LEU A 85 -0.59 -1.88 -26.18
N HIS A 86 -1.55 -1.89 -27.10
CA HIS A 86 -2.49 -2.99 -27.27
C HIS A 86 -1.76 -4.30 -27.59
N ASP A 87 -0.93 -4.30 -28.63
CA ASP A 87 -0.17 -5.48 -29.04
C ASP A 87 0.70 -5.99 -27.89
N ARG A 88 1.30 -5.07 -27.11
CA ARG A 88 2.13 -5.46 -25.96
C ARG A 88 1.32 -6.06 -24.83
N LEU A 89 0.14 -5.50 -24.50
CA LEU A 89 -0.76 -6.04 -23.47
C LEU A 89 -1.29 -7.43 -23.85
N GLU A 90 -1.57 -7.66 -25.14
CA GLU A 90 -1.95 -8.97 -25.67
C GLU A 90 -0.80 -9.99 -25.51
N VAL A 91 0.41 -9.63 -25.91
CA VAL A 91 1.60 -10.49 -25.75
C VAL A 91 1.88 -10.82 -24.29
N MET A 92 1.64 -9.87 -23.38
CA MET A 92 1.76 -10.09 -21.94
C MET A 92 0.60 -10.92 -21.35
N GLY A 93 -0.47 -11.17 -22.11
CA GLY A 93 -1.65 -11.90 -21.65
C GLY A 93 -2.37 -11.21 -20.50
N ILE A 94 -2.32 -9.88 -20.44
CA ILE A 94 -2.88 -9.10 -19.32
C ILE A 94 -4.39 -9.31 -19.21
N GLU A 95 -5.10 -9.32 -20.34
CA GLU A 95 -6.54 -9.54 -20.35
C GLU A 95 -6.94 -10.86 -19.69
N GLU A 96 -6.31 -11.98 -20.07
CA GLU A 96 -6.62 -13.30 -19.49
C GLU A 96 -6.23 -13.38 -18.00
N GLN A 97 -5.11 -12.77 -17.60
CA GLN A 97 -4.73 -12.72 -16.18
C GLN A 97 -5.77 -11.97 -15.34
N ILE A 98 -6.32 -10.87 -15.85
CA ILE A 98 -7.37 -10.13 -15.14
C ILE A 98 -8.67 -10.95 -15.16
N LYS A 99 -9.00 -11.64 -16.26
CA LYS A 99 -10.15 -12.56 -16.34
C LYS A 99 -10.04 -13.66 -15.28
N GLU A 100 -8.91 -14.34 -15.17
CA GLU A 100 -8.67 -15.39 -14.18
C GLU A 100 -8.90 -14.89 -12.74
N TYR A 101 -8.48 -13.66 -12.46
CA TYR A 101 -8.69 -13.03 -11.16
C TYR A 101 -10.17 -12.80 -10.81
N TYR A 102 -10.98 -12.37 -11.78
CA TYR A 102 -12.39 -12.04 -11.56
C TYR A 102 -13.36 -13.20 -11.83
N ARG A 103 -12.94 -14.26 -12.52
CA ARG A 103 -13.76 -15.45 -12.81
C ARG A 103 -14.44 -16.06 -11.55
N PRO A 104 -13.82 -16.07 -10.34
CA PRO A 104 -14.51 -16.49 -9.12
C PRO A 104 -15.63 -15.55 -8.64
N GLN A 105 -15.63 -14.29 -9.09
CA GLN A 105 -16.55 -13.22 -8.66
C GLN A 105 -17.66 -12.97 -9.69
N ILE A 106 -17.35 -13.17 -10.98
CA ILE A 106 -18.26 -12.97 -12.10
C ILE A 106 -18.36 -14.29 -12.87
N SER A 107 -19.46 -15.02 -12.67
CA SER A 107 -19.66 -16.34 -13.28
C SER A 107 -20.12 -16.29 -14.74
N ASP A 108 -20.67 -15.16 -15.19
CA ASP A 108 -21.13 -14.96 -16.55
C ASP A 108 -19.96 -14.44 -17.40
N GLU A 109 -19.43 -15.29 -18.29
CA GLU A 109 -18.25 -14.98 -19.10
C GLU A 109 -18.44 -13.76 -20.00
N ALA A 110 -19.66 -13.47 -20.48
CA ALA A 110 -19.91 -12.28 -21.29
C ALA A 110 -19.83 -11.00 -20.45
N LYS A 111 -20.34 -11.05 -19.21
CA LYS A 111 -20.21 -9.94 -18.26
C LYS A 111 -18.79 -9.77 -17.76
N LEU A 112 -18.07 -10.87 -17.57
CA LEU A 112 -16.66 -10.85 -17.21
C LEU A 112 -15.88 -10.16 -18.34
N ASP A 113 -16.04 -10.60 -19.57
CA ASP A 113 -15.39 -10.01 -20.73
C ASP A 113 -15.66 -8.49 -20.82
N GLN A 114 -16.93 -8.08 -20.78
CA GLN A 114 -17.31 -6.66 -20.79
C GLN A 114 -16.68 -5.87 -19.63
N HIS A 115 -16.66 -6.43 -18.42
CA HIS A 115 -16.07 -5.79 -17.24
C HIS A 115 -14.57 -5.56 -17.42
N ILE A 116 -13.85 -6.55 -17.94
CA ILE A 116 -12.40 -6.48 -18.17
C ILE A 116 -12.09 -5.46 -19.26
N HIS A 117 -12.84 -5.50 -20.37
CA HIS A 117 -12.72 -4.51 -21.42
C HIS A 117 -12.98 -3.09 -20.91
N GLN A 118 -13.98 -2.89 -20.02
CA GLN A 118 -14.21 -1.59 -19.40
C GLN A 118 -13.03 -1.14 -18.54
N ILE A 119 -12.47 -2.02 -17.71
CA ILE A 119 -11.28 -1.71 -16.90
C ILE A 119 -10.12 -1.27 -17.80
N LEU A 120 -9.87 -2.00 -18.89
CA LEU A 120 -8.81 -1.65 -19.83
C LEU A 120 -9.10 -0.32 -20.53
N TYR A 121 -10.33 -0.07 -20.97
CA TYR A 121 -10.74 1.21 -21.55
C TYR A 121 -10.51 2.38 -20.61
N ASP A 122 -10.97 2.28 -19.36
CA ASP A 122 -10.83 3.33 -18.35
C ASP A 122 -9.38 3.67 -18.03
N ARG A 123 -8.46 2.71 -18.25
CA ARG A 123 -7.04 2.84 -17.90
C ARG A 123 -6.15 3.21 -19.07
N THR A 124 -6.44 2.70 -20.25
CA THR A 124 -5.55 2.81 -21.41
C THR A 124 -6.24 3.42 -22.63
N GLY A 125 -7.56 3.62 -22.59
CA GLY A 125 -8.36 3.99 -23.75
C GLY A 125 -8.58 2.81 -24.72
N TYR A 126 -8.23 1.58 -24.33
CA TYR A 126 -8.41 0.39 -25.15
C TYR A 126 -9.89 0.08 -25.38
N VAL A 127 -10.30 -0.02 -26.65
CA VAL A 127 -11.63 -0.48 -27.05
C VAL A 127 -11.46 -1.81 -27.78
N GLY A 128 -12.03 -2.89 -27.22
CA GLY A 128 -12.01 -4.20 -27.86
C GLY A 128 -12.75 -4.19 -29.20
N ALA A 129 -12.33 -5.04 -30.15
CA ALA A 129 -12.88 -5.04 -31.51
C ALA A 129 -14.42 -5.21 -31.57
N GLN A 130 -14.98 -5.94 -30.62
CA GLN A 130 -16.41 -6.24 -30.52
C GLN A 130 -17.23 -5.16 -29.80
N TYR A 131 -16.57 -4.17 -29.22
CA TYR A 131 -17.19 -3.16 -28.38
C TYR A 131 -17.14 -1.77 -29.02
N GLU A 132 -18.10 -0.95 -28.66
CA GLU A 132 -18.12 0.49 -28.93
C GLU A 132 -18.38 1.25 -27.63
N VAL A 133 -17.89 2.48 -27.55
CA VAL A 133 -18.10 3.35 -26.39
C VAL A 133 -19.40 4.10 -26.62
N ASN A 134 -20.37 3.92 -25.73
CA ASN A 134 -21.61 4.70 -25.77
C ASN A 134 -21.37 6.16 -25.31
N PRO A 135 -22.34 7.08 -25.49
CA PRO A 135 -22.19 8.48 -25.05
C PRO A 135 -21.89 8.65 -23.55
N GLU A 136 -22.22 7.65 -22.73
CA GLU A 136 -21.95 7.61 -21.29
C GLU A 136 -20.54 7.12 -20.94
N GLY A 137 -19.70 6.76 -21.91
CA GLY A 137 -18.33 6.28 -21.69
C GLY A 137 -18.22 4.79 -21.31
N VAL A 138 -19.29 4.02 -21.51
CA VAL A 138 -19.36 2.58 -21.20
C VAL A 138 -19.22 1.78 -22.49
N LEU A 139 -18.42 0.72 -22.44
CA LEU A 139 -18.30 -0.23 -23.52
C LEU A 139 -19.55 -1.10 -23.61
N VAL A 140 -20.19 -1.05 -24.78
CA VAL A 140 -21.32 -1.89 -25.17
C VAL A 140 -20.95 -2.72 -26.38
N LEU A 141 -21.51 -3.93 -26.49
CA LEU A 141 -21.33 -4.77 -27.67
C LEU A 141 -21.86 -4.03 -28.90
N LYS A 142 -21.09 -4.03 -29.99
CA LYS A 142 -21.53 -3.48 -31.27
C LYS A 142 -22.77 -4.24 -31.73
N ASN A 143 -23.89 -3.55 -31.87
CA ASN A 143 -25.06 -4.09 -32.56
C ASN A 143 -24.68 -4.26 -34.04
N ARG A 144 -24.50 -5.52 -34.48
CA ARG A 144 -24.40 -5.87 -35.90
C ARG A 144 -25.77 -5.89 -36.54
#